data_AF-A0AAQ3CLY0-F1
#
_entry.id   AF-A0AAQ3CLY0-F1
#
_cell.length_a   1.000
_cell.length_b   1.000
_cell.length_c   1.000
_cell.angle_alpha   90.00
_cell.angle_beta   90.00
_cell.angle_gamma   90.00
#
_symmetry.space_group_name_H-M   'P 1'
#
loop_
_entity.id
_entity.type
_entity.pdbx_description
1 polymer ?
#
loop_
_entity_poly.entity_id
_entity_poly.type
_entity_poly.pdbx_seq_one_letter_code
_entity_poly.pdbx_strand_id
1 'polypeptide(L)'
;MSSHNESGIVSMANSGPDTNGSQFFITLADNLTYLDFKHSIFGKVISGMDTVRSISQGDKIERIKIYRVGEDANAFKVNSEEFLKLKQSYESKKVNETKKYVASQLEVIDQDYKDF
;
A
#
# COMPACT_ATOMS: atom_id res chain seq x y z
N MET A 1 -2.86 11.66 -2.68
CA MET A 1 -1.76 10.69 -2.89
C MET A 1 -0.91 10.69 -1.63
N SER A 2 -0.53 9.53 -1.12
CA SER A 2 0.48 9.46 -0.04
C SER A 2 1.86 9.83 -0.63
N SER A 3 2.67 10.61 0.09
CA SER A 3 4.00 11.07 -0.34
C SER A 3 4.97 11.04 0.84
N HIS A 4 6.26 10.85 0.57
CA HIS A 4 7.34 10.90 1.56
C HIS A 4 7.80 12.35 1.82
N ASN A 5 6.86 13.28 2.01
CA ASN A 5 7.16 14.70 2.23
C ASN A 5 7.59 15.01 3.67
N GLU A 6 7.32 14.12 4.62
CA GLU A 6 7.60 14.29 6.03
C GLU A 6 8.34 13.08 6.63
N SER A 7 9.01 13.31 7.75
CA SER A 7 9.59 12.27 8.59
C SER A 7 8.50 11.47 9.32
N GLY A 8 8.82 10.23 9.67
CA GLY A 8 7.92 9.30 10.33
C GLY A 8 7.00 8.54 9.38
N ILE A 9 7.16 8.65 8.06
CA ILE A 9 6.40 7.85 7.10
C ILE A 9 6.87 6.39 7.14
N VAL A 10 5.93 5.46 7.26
CA VAL A 10 6.18 4.02 7.29
C VAL A 10 5.87 3.44 5.92
N SER A 11 6.88 2.82 5.31
CA SER A 11 6.84 2.42 3.91
C SER A 11 7.54 1.08 3.66
N MET A 12 7.11 0.36 2.63
CA MET A 12 7.63 -0.98 2.30
C MET A 12 9.01 -0.89 1.62
N ALA A 13 9.96 -1.68 2.11
CA ALA A 13 11.21 -1.92 1.39
C ALA A 13 10.98 -2.99 0.30
N ASN A 14 11.63 -2.81 -0.84
CA ASN A 14 11.54 -3.72 -1.98
C ASN A 14 12.84 -3.68 -2.82
N SER A 15 12.98 -4.64 -3.73
CA SER A 15 14.07 -4.76 -4.69
C SER A 15 13.62 -4.39 -6.12
N GLY A 16 12.54 -3.62 -6.24
CA GLY A 16 11.87 -3.31 -7.50
C GLY A 16 10.35 -3.52 -7.44
N PRO A 17 9.63 -3.21 -8.55
CA PRO A 17 8.18 -3.35 -8.62
C PRO A 17 7.70 -4.75 -8.19
N ASP A 18 6.62 -4.81 -7.43
CA ASP A 18 5.96 -6.05 -6.98
C ASP A 18 6.83 -7.00 -6.15
N THR A 19 7.91 -6.51 -5.52
CA THR A 19 8.79 -7.30 -4.64
C THR A 19 8.70 -6.92 -3.16
N ASN A 20 7.57 -6.34 -2.74
CA ASN A 20 7.32 -6.07 -1.32
C ASN A 20 7.26 -7.39 -0.53
N GLY A 21 8.07 -7.49 0.53
CA GLY A 21 8.07 -8.61 1.47
C GLY A 21 7.52 -8.19 2.84
N SER A 22 8.25 -8.54 3.90
CA SER A 22 7.97 -8.08 5.27
C SER A 22 8.91 -6.96 5.74
N GLN A 23 9.87 -6.56 4.90
CA GLN A 23 10.81 -5.49 5.22
C GLN A 23 10.13 -4.13 5.02
N PHE A 24 10.29 -3.24 5.99
CA PHE A 24 9.77 -1.88 5.96
C PHE A 24 10.82 -0.92 6.51
N PHE A 25 10.61 0.38 6.27
CA PHE A 25 11.42 1.45 6.86
C PHE A 25 10.54 2.57 7.38
N ILE A 26 11.12 3.41 8.24
CA ILE A 26 10.51 4.65 8.74
C ILE A 26 11.42 5.81 8.31
N THR A 27 10.86 6.85 7.70
CA THR A 27 11.65 8.01 7.27
C THR A 27 12.13 8.83 8.49
N LEU A 28 13.40 9.23 8.47
CA LEU A 28 13.98 10.08 9.54
C LEU A 28 14.07 11.56 9.14
N ALA A 29 13.90 11.86 7.86
CA ALA A 29 13.99 13.20 7.28
C ALA A 29 12.74 13.49 6.43
N ASP A 30 12.50 14.78 6.23
CA ASP A 30 11.42 15.29 5.39
C ASP A 30 11.85 15.33 3.91
N ASN A 31 10.90 15.57 3.00
CA ASN A 31 11.12 15.78 1.56
C ASN A 31 11.87 14.64 0.82
N LEU A 32 11.61 13.39 1.17
CA LEU A 32 12.18 12.20 0.50
C LEU A 32 11.34 11.75 -0.71
N THR A 33 10.82 12.70 -1.49
CA THR A 33 9.87 12.46 -2.60
C THR A 33 10.43 11.58 -3.72
N TYR A 34 11.75 11.39 -3.79
CA TYR A 34 12.38 10.45 -4.72
C TYR A 34 12.04 8.98 -4.44
N LEU A 35 11.44 8.68 -3.28
CA LEU A 35 10.89 7.38 -2.89
C LEU A 35 9.42 7.19 -3.33
N ASP A 36 8.74 8.28 -3.71
CA ASP A 36 7.36 8.22 -4.17
C ASP A 36 7.24 7.33 -5.41
N PHE A 37 6.12 6.61 -5.51
CA PHE A 37 5.84 5.63 -6.56
C PHE A 37 6.78 4.41 -6.62
N LYS A 38 7.83 4.37 -5.79
CA LYS A 38 8.78 3.24 -5.68
C LYS A 38 8.51 2.39 -4.44
N HIS A 39 8.11 3.03 -3.35
CA HIS A 39 7.85 2.37 -2.07
C HIS A 39 6.43 2.64 -1.60
N SER A 40 5.70 1.57 -1.24
CA SER A 40 4.31 1.66 -0.82
C SER A 40 4.22 2.19 0.61
N ILE A 41 3.62 3.38 0.78
CA ILE A 41 3.31 3.96 2.09
C ILE A 41 2.09 3.24 2.68
N PHE A 42 2.21 2.77 3.93
CA PHE A 42 1.11 2.09 4.64
C PHE A 42 0.88 2.61 6.06
N GLY A 43 1.63 3.61 6.51
CA GLY A 43 1.40 4.23 7.81
C GLY A 43 2.28 5.44 8.07
N LYS A 44 2.10 6.02 9.26
CA LYS A 44 2.91 7.13 9.78
C LYS A 44 3.05 6.97 11.29
N VAL A 45 4.22 7.32 11.81
CA VAL A 45 4.45 7.47 13.25
C VAL A 45 3.72 8.71 13.75
N ILE A 46 2.70 8.51 14.59
CA ILE A 46 1.92 9.60 15.19
C ILE A 46 2.46 10.04 16.56
N SER A 47 3.26 9.19 17.21
CA SER A 47 3.90 9.43 18.51
C SER A 47 5.13 8.55 18.66
N GLY A 48 6.13 9.00 19.43
CA GLY A 48 7.37 8.24 19.68
C GLY A 48 8.48 8.40 18.63
N MET A 49 8.52 9.52 17.91
CA MET A 49 9.58 9.77 16.91
C MET A 49 10.98 9.92 17.53
N ASP A 50 11.08 10.34 18.78
CA ASP A 50 12.31 10.34 19.58
C ASP A 50 12.85 8.92 19.75
N THR A 51 11.98 7.96 20.04
CA THR A 51 12.35 6.54 20.11
C THR A 51 12.85 6.04 18.75
N VAL A 52 12.12 6.36 17.67
CA VAL A 52 12.53 6.01 16.30
C VAL A 52 13.92 6.59 15.97
N ARG A 53 14.19 7.85 16.34
CA ARG A 53 15.48 8.51 16.11
C ARG A 53 16.63 7.93 16.96
N SER A 54 16.32 7.28 18.07
CA SER A 54 17.32 6.64 18.93
C SER A 54 17.84 5.29 18.38
N ILE A 55 17.11 4.69 17.44
CA ILE A 55 17.50 3.41 16.83
C ILE A 55 18.79 3.59 16.04
N SER A 56 19.76 2.71 16.32
CA SER A 56 21.08 2.71 15.70
C SER A 56 21.31 1.47 14.84
N GLN A 57 22.25 1.57 13.89
CA GLN A 57 22.62 0.42 13.09
C GLN A 57 23.15 -0.70 13.99
N GLY A 58 22.63 -1.91 13.80
CA GLY A 58 22.99 -3.08 14.61
C GLY A 58 22.00 -3.38 15.73
N ASP A 59 21.07 -2.47 16.03
CA ASP A 59 19.97 -2.75 16.96
C ASP A 59 19.14 -3.92 16.46
N LYS A 60 18.82 -4.84 17.38
CA LYS A 60 18.05 -6.04 17.07
C LYS A 60 16.59 -5.84 17.48
N ILE A 61 15.69 -6.15 16.55
CA ILE A 61 14.27 -6.27 16.86
C ILE A 61 14.07 -7.61 17.57
N GLU A 62 13.85 -7.58 18.89
CA GLU A 62 13.57 -8.80 19.66
C GLU A 62 12.11 -9.24 19.56
N ARG A 63 11.19 -8.28 19.50
CA ARG A 63 9.74 -8.54 19.46
C ARG A 63 8.98 -7.36 18.88
N ILE A 64 7.99 -7.65 18.05
CA ILE A 64 6.98 -6.69 17.61
C ILE A 64 5.62 -7.12 18.19
N LYS A 65 4.89 -6.18 18.79
CA LYS A 65 3.49 -6.37 19.19
C LYS A 65 2.62 -5.40 18.41
N ILE A 66 1.54 -5.91 17.83
CA ILE A 66 0.56 -5.11 17.10
C ILE A 66 -0.69 -5.01 17.97
N TYR A 67 -1.06 -3.77 18.33
CA TYR A 67 -2.30 -3.49 19.03
C TYR A 67 -3.36 -3.02 18.02
N ARG A 68 -4.50 -3.70 18.01
CA ARG A 68 -5.65 -3.32 17.17
C ARG A 68 -6.44 -2.23 17.91
N VAL A 69 -6.62 -1.09 17.26
CA VAL A 69 -7.33 0.07 17.83
C VAL A 69 -8.46 0.45 16.87
N GLY A 70 -9.67 0.57 17.40
CA GLY A 70 -10.88 0.88 16.61
C GLY A 70 -11.68 -0.37 16.20
N GLU A 71 -12.96 -0.17 15.88
CA GLU A 71 -13.89 -1.26 15.53
C GLU A 71 -13.42 -2.03 14.30
N ASP A 72 -13.03 -1.34 13.23
CA ASP A 72 -12.55 -1.96 11.99
C ASP A 72 -11.31 -2.84 12.20
N ALA A 73 -10.33 -2.33 12.95
CA ALA A 73 -9.11 -3.08 13.23
C ALA A 73 -9.38 -4.34 14.06
N ASN A 74 -10.33 -4.27 15.00
CA ASN A 74 -10.75 -5.40 15.82
C ASN A 74 -11.63 -6.40 15.06
N ALA A 75 -12.42 -5.92 14.10
CA ALA A 75 -13.23 -6.76 13.23
C ALA A 75 -12.39 -7.53 12.20
N PHE A 76 -11.20 -7.03 11.86
CA PHE A 76 -10.31 -7.65 10.87
C PHE A 76 -9.97 -9.11 11.21
N LYS A 77 -10.39 -10.03 10.33
CA LYS A 77 -10.17 -11.47 10.49
C LYS A 77 -8.95 -11.93 9.70
N VAL A 78 -8.00 -12.56 10.40
CA VAL A 78 -6.79 -13.13 9.80
C VAL A 78 -6.95 -14.65 9.72
N ASN A 79 -7.67 -15.13 8.72
CA ASN A 79 -7.79 -16.56 8.43
C ASN A 79 -7.89 -16.81 6.93
N SER A 80 -7.65 -18.05 6.52
CA SER A 80 -7.60 -18.43 5.10
C SER A 80 -8.93 -18.22 4.39
N GLU A 81 -10.06 -18.46 5.06
CA GLU A 81 -11.38 -18.30 4.46
C GLU A 81 -11.66 -16.83 4.09
N GLU A 82 -11.40 -15.91 5.02
CA GLU A 82 -11.56 -14.48 4.78
C GLU A 82 -10.61 -13.96 3.71
N PHE A 83 -9.36 -14.45 3.72
CA PHE A 83 -8.39 -14.13 2.68
C PHE A 83 -8.84 -14.60 1.28
N LEU A 84 -9.38 -15.81 1.18
CA LEU A 84 -9.88 -16.34 -0.09
C LEU A 84 -11.09 -15.54 -0.60
N LYS A 85 -12.01 -15.15 0.30
CA LYS A 85 -13.15 -14.27 -0.04
C LYS A 85 -12.66 -12.91 -0.53
N LEU A 86 -11.71 -12.30 0.18
CA LEU A 86 -11.12 -11.02 -0.21
C LEU A 86 -10.46 -11.13 -1.59
N LYS A 87 -9.66 -12.18 -1.82
CA LYS A 87 -8.99 -12.42 -3.10
C LYS A 87 -10.00 -12.58 -4.25
N GLN A 88 -11.04 -13.39 -4.09
CA GLN A 88 -12.09 -13.54 -5.11
C GLN A 88 -12.81 -12.21 -5.40
N SER A 89 -13.12 -11.43 -4.37
CA SER A 89 -13.75 -10.12 -4.53
C SER A 89 -12.86 -9.15 -5.30
N TYR A 90 -11.55 -9.18 -5.06
CA TYR A 90 -10.56 -8.35 -5.74
C TYR A 90 -10.42 -8.74 -7.21
N GLU A 91 -10.29 -10.03 -7.50
CA GLU A 91 -10.22 -10.54 -8.88
C GLU A 91 -11.48 -10.18 -9.67
N SER A 92 -12.66 -10.31 -9.05
CA SER A 92 -13.94 -9.95 -9.66
C SER A 92 -14.04 -8.46 -9.98
N LYS A 93 -13.58 -7.59 -9.06
CA LYS A 93 -13.51 -6.14 -9.29
C LYS A 93 -12.60 -5.80 -10.47
N LYS A 94 -11.40 -6.39 -10.52
CA LYS A 94 -10.44 -6.19 -11.62
C LYS A 94 -11.04 -6.59 -12.97
N VAL A 95 -11.73 -7.73 -13.04
CA VAL A 95 -12.42 -8.19 -14.27
C VAL A 95 -13.51 -7.21 -14.69
N ASN A 96 -14.34 -6.74 -13.75
CA ASN A 96 -15.41 -5.80 -14.05
C ASN A 96 -14.89 -4.44 -14.52
N GLU A 97 -13.84 -3.93 -13.89
CA GLU A 97 -13.16 -2.71 -14.33
C GLU A 97 -12.56 -2.86 -15.74
N THR A 98 -11.92 -3.98 -16.02
CA THR A 98 -11.38 -4.29 -17.35
C THR A 98 -12.48 -4.34 -18.41
N LYS A 99 -13.61 -5.00 -18.11
CA LYS A 99 -14.77 -5.05 -19.01
C LYS A 99 -15.35 -3.66 -19.29
N LYS A 100 -15.50 -2.83 -18.25
CA LYS A 100 -15.98 -1.44 -18.40
C LYS A 100 -15.04 -0.61 -19.26
N TYR A 101 -13.73 -0.73 -19.04
CA TYR A 101 -12.72 -0.05 -19.85
C TYR A 101 -12.81 -0.47 -21.32
N VAL A 102 -12.81 -1.77 -21.61
CA VAL A 102 -12.90 -2.27 -23.00
C VAL A 102 -14.20 -1.83 -23.68
N ALA A 103 -15.34 -1.89 -22.97
CA ALA A 103 -16.62 -1.41 -23.51
C ALA A 103 -16.55 0.10 -23.85
N SER A 104 -16.00 0.93 -22.96
CA SER A 104 -15.84 2.36 -23.25
C SER A 104 -14.92 2.64 -24.43
N GLN A 105 -13.87 1.83 -24.63
CA GLN A 105 -12.98 1.98 -25.79
C GLN A 105 -13.67 1.56 -27.10
N LEU A 106 -14.47 0.49 -27.07
CA LEU A 106 -15.27 0.07 -28.23
C LEU A 106 -16.34 1.10 -28.61
N GLU A 107 -16.98 1.74 -27.63
CA GLU A 107 -17.95 2.82 -27.87
C GLU A 107 -17.29 4.05 -28.51
N VAL A 108 -16.07 4.42 -28.08
CA VAL A 108 -15.30 5.52 -28.69
C VAL A 108 -14.91 5.16 -30.13
N ILE A 109 -14.44 3.94 -30.38
CA ILE A 109 -14.12 3.47 -31.74
C ILE A 109 -15.37 3.49 -32.62
N ASP A 110 -16.52 3.01 -32.14
CA ASP A 110 -17.77 3.06 -32.92
C ASP A 110 -18.20 4.51 -33.24
N GLN A 111 -17.94 5.47 -32.34
CA GLN A 111 -18.22 6.88 -32.60
C GLN A 111 -17.27 7.51 -33.62
N ASP A 112 -15.97 7.20 -33.55
CA ASP A 112 -14.95 7.82 -34.40
C ASP A 112 -14.90 7.24 -35.83
N TYR A 113 -15.49 6.05 -36.06
CA TYR A 113 -15.53 5.37 -37.35
C TYR A 113 -16.93 5.28 -37.97
N LYS A 114 -17.89 6.09 -37.51
CA LYS A 114 -19.30 6.05 -37.97
C LYS A 114 -19.54 6.46 -39.42
N ASP A 115 -18.58 7.15 -40.03
CA ASP A 115 -18.71 7.76 -41.37
C ASP A 115 -17.83 7.09 -42.46
N PHE A 116 -17.32 5.88 -42.21
CA PHE A 116 -16.65 5.03 -43.21
C PHE A 116 -17.54 3.87 -43.65
#